data_AF-A0A4V3AZY0-F1
#
_entry.id   AF-A0A4V3AZY0-F1
#
_cell.length_a   1.000
_cell.length_b   1.000
_cell.length_c   1.000
_cell.angle_alpha   90.00
_cell.angle_beta   90.00
_cell.angle_gamma   90.00
#
_symmetry.space_group_name_H-M   'P 1'
#
loop_
_entity.id
_entity.type
_entity.pdbx_description
1 polymer ?
#
loop_
_entity_poly.entity_id
_entity_poly.type
_entity_poly.pdbx_seq_one_letter_code
_entity_poly.pdbx_strand_id
1 'polypeptide(L)'
;MGKTSFRFLWTGQTAANAGDILYIAGLISVLYIITGSAVYMAMLPFFSMAARFLSALIAPLLLDRFQLEKLLAVSQLGKTAVLFVLSIFLHFYMREDTVSILFIFVIAIAFLDGWASPARNALLPRLVEKNELVKANSFIAVIDQTVQLGMWPLGAVLVSIIGATWVVWITFILYILSTLFMLMIVRTEKTKRKNSSTGEEENQFKGFKEGWKTIWTTPYLLLISVTEVIESSANVVWIAAIMYVYVAEVLHAGEAWWGYINASFFAGLLIGGILGLKYAQLLESHIKRIISAGAVVLALVTLVFGFLDNAFIALFLSAVFGFASQLKGIAQQTLIQTNVREALLPKVYSAQEAAYFASFGVSTLLFGYLTDLHGARFIFFLSAGLLLLSSVLLILYRGLLEKNQHLPGVKVT
;
A
#
# COMPACT_ATOMS: atom_id res chain seq x y z
N MET A 1 -4.73 18.97 20.20
CA MET A 1 -4.33 19.27 18.80
C MET A 1 -4.17 18.00 17.96
N GLY A 2 -3.37 17.00 18.38
CA GLY A 2 -3.16 15.76 17.61
C GLY A 2 -4.42 14.98 17.21
N LYS A 3 -5.40 14.82 18.12
CA LYS A 3 -6.64 14.10 17.85
C LYS A 3 -7.49 14.68 16.71
N THR A 4 -7.51 16.00 16.55
CA THR A 4 -8.27 16.67 15.47
C THR A 4 -7.56 16.51 14.12
N SER A 5 -6.24 16.75 14.08
CA SER A 5 -5.45 16.52 12.88
C SER A 5 -5.43 15.05 12.46
N PHE A 6 -5.43 14.11 13.42
CA PHE A 6 -5.60 12.68 13.15
C PHE A 6 -6.94 12.39 12.49
N ARG A 7 -8.03 13.02 12.98
CA ARG A 7 -9.36 12.90 12.36
C ARG A 7 -9.36 13.38 10.92
N PHE A 8 -8.84 14.57 10.67
CA PHE A 8 -8.72 15.10 9.30
C PHE A 8 -7.87 14.21 8.40
N LEU A 9 -6.77 13.65 8.91
CA LEU A 9 -5.93 12.72 8.15
C LEU A 9 -6.71 11.48 7.71
N TRP A 10 -7.36 10.77 8.63
CA TRP A 10 -8.05 9.52 8.26
C TRP A 10 -9.35 9.78 7.48
N THR A 11 -10.12 10.83 7.78
CA THR A 11 -11.33 11.15 7.01
C THR A 11 -10.98 11.57 5.58
N GLY A 12 -9.95 12.40 5.43
CA GLY A 12 -9.42 12.78 4.13
C GLY A 12 -8.89 11.58 3.35
N GLN A 13 -8.17 10.67 4.03
CA GLN A 13 -7.67 9.46 3.39
C GLN A 13 -8.79 8.50 2.98
N THR A 14 -9.83 8.36 3.80
CA THR A 14 -10.99 7.51 3.49
C THR A 14 -11.68 7.96 2.22
N ALA A 15 -11.92 9.28 2.10
CA ALA A 15 -12.51 9.86 0.90
C ALA A 15 -11.61 9.69 -0.33
N ALA A 16 -10.29 9.89 -0.18
CA ALA A 16 -9.33 9.66 -1.26
C ALA A 16 -9.32 8.19 -1.71
N ASN A 17 -9.20 7.23 -0.78
CA ASN A 17 -9.18 5.80 -1.09
C ASN A 17 -10.47 5.33 -1.77
N ALA A 18 -11.62 5.82 -1.30
CA ALA A 18 -12.91 5.53 -1.93
C ALA A 18 -12.97 6.10 -3.35
N GLY A 19 -12.45 7.33 -3.54
CA GLY A 19 -12.24 7.92 -4.85
C GLY A 19 -11.34 7.04 -5.72
N ASP A 20 -10.13 6.69 -5.27
CA ASP A 20 -9.16 5.91 -6.05
C ASP A 20 -9.78 4.64 -6.64
N ILE A 21 -10.57 3.90 -5.86
CA ILE A 21 -11.27 2.69 -6.32
C ILE A 21 -12.31 3.02 -7.40
N LEU A 22 -13.16 4.02 -7.18
CA LEU A 22 -14.17 4.44 -8.15
C LEU A 22 -13.53 4.98 -9.44
N TYR A 23 -12.45 5.74 -9.31
CA TYR A 23 -11.65 6.25 -10.43
C TYR A 23 -11.08 5.12 -11.28
N ILE A 24 -10.46 4.11 -10.64
CA ILE A 24 -9.91 2.94 -11.33
C ILE A 24 -11.04 2.16 -12.01
N ALA A 25 -12.14 1.86 -11.31
CA ALA A 25 -13.27 1.12 -11.87
C ALA A 25 -13.88 1.85 -13.07
N GLY A 26 -14.07 3.17 -12.96
CA GLY A 26 -14.56 4.02 -14.05
C GLY A 26 -13.62 4.03 -15.25
N LEU A 27 -12.32 4.24 -15.05
CA LEU A 27 -11.37 4.28 -16.16
C LEU A 27 -11.16 2.92 -16.84
N ILE A 28 -11.17 1.81 -16.09
CA ILE A 28 -11.14 0.47 -16.69
C ILE A 28 -12.34 0.30 -17.63
N SER A 29 -13.53 0.72 -17.19
CA SER A 29 -14.74 0.67 -18.02
C SER A 29 -14.66 1.59 -19.24
N VAL A 30 -14.20 2.83 -19.09
CA VAL A 30 -14.00 3.76 -20.22
C VAL A 30 -13.06 3.16 -21.25
N LEU A 31 -11.89 2.67 -20.83
CA LEU A 31 -10.89 2.10 -21.71
C LEU A 31 -11.45 0.90 -22.47
N TYR A 32 -12.21 0.04 -21.80
CA TYR A 32 -12.85 -1.09 -22.48
C TYR A 32 -13.92 -0.65 -23.48
N ILE A 33 -14.78 0.30 -23.13
CA ILE A 33 -15.86 0.77 -24.00
C ILE A 33 -15.30 1.38 -25.30
N ILE A 34 -14.22 2.16 -25.21
CA ILE A 34 -13.67 2.87 -26.38
C ILE A 34 -12.69 2.04 -27.21
N THR A 35 -12.07 0.99 -26.64
CA THR A 35 -11.04 0.20 -27.34
C THR A 35 -11.40 -1.27 -27.58
N GLY A 36 -12.35 -1.83 -26.81
CA GLY A 36 -12.65 -3.26 -26.77
C GLY A 36 -11.49 -4.16 -26.32
N SER A 37 -10.40 -3.59 -25.78
CA SER A 37 -9.15 -4.33 -25.55
C SER A 37 -8.76 -4.42 -24.08
N ALA A 38 -8.56 -5.66 -23.63
CA ALA A 38 -8.07 -5.96 -22.29
C ALA A 38 -6.63 -5.51 -22.04
N VAL A 39 -5.83 -5.30 -23.10
CA VAL A 39 -4.46 -4.79 -22.99
C VAL A 39 -4.48 -3.36 -22.44
N TYR A 40 -5.37 -2.50 -22.95
CA TYR A 40 -5.47 -1.13 -22.43
C TYR A 40 -5.99 -1.08 -20.99
N MET A 41 -6.90 -1.98 -20.62
CA MET A 41 -7.33 -2.13 -19.22
C MET A 41 -6.15 -2.51 -18.30
N ALA A 42 -5.31 -3.46 -18.73
CA ALA A 42 -4.13 -3.90 -17.97
C ALA A 42 -3.00 -2.86 -17.92
N MET A 43 -2.91 -1.97 -18.92
CA MET A 43 -1.95 -0.87 -18.92
C MET A 43 -2.22 0.16 -17.81
N LEU A 44 -3.46 0.32 -17.36
CA LEU A 44 -3.81 1.27 -16.30
C LEU A 44 -3.07 1.00 -14.98
N PRO A 45 -3.18 -0.19 -14.36
CA PRO A 45 -2.42 -0.50 -13.16
C PRO A 45 -0.91 -0.53 -13.42
N PHE A 46 -0.45 -0.92 -14.62
CA PHE A 46 0.97 -0.90 -14.98
C PHE A 46 1.55 0.53 -14.94
N PHE A 47 0.94 1.48 -15.65
CA PHE A 47 1.40 2.88 -15.66
C PHE A 47 1.24 3.54 -14.29
N SER A 48 0.17 3.22 -13.55
CA SER A 48 -0.01 3.68 -12.18
C SER A 48 1.15 3.24 -11.29
N MET A 49 1.52 1.96 -11.36
CA MET A 49 2.61 1.40 -10.55
C MET A 49 3.98 1.98 -10.96
N ALA A 50 4.24 2.09 -12.26
CA ALA A 50 5.48 2.68 -12.78
C ALA A 50 5.63 4.15 -12.34
N ALA A 51 4.55 4.93 -12.41
CA ALA A 51 4.54 6.32 -11.97
C ALA A 51 4.76 6.45 -10.45
N ARG A 52 4.13 5.58 -9.64
CA ARG A 52 4.34 5.53 -8.18
C ARG A 52 5.79 5.15 -7.84
N PHE A 53 6.38 4.20 -8.55
CA PHE A 53 7.79 3.84 -8.38
C PHE A 53 8.72 5.04 -8.66
N LEU A 54 8.55 5.71 -9.80
CA LEU A 54 9.34 6.90 -10.15
C LEU A 54 9.16 8.02 -9.13
N SER A 55 7.93 8.24 -8.68
CA SER A 55 7.60 9.22 -7.65
C SER A 55 8.25 8.88 -6.30
N ALA A 56 8.23 7.62 -5.88
CA ALA A 56 8.86 7.16 -4.64
C ALA A 56 10.38 7.38 -4.65
N LEU A 57 11.04 7.26 -5.81
CA LEU A 57 12.47 7.61 -5.95
C LEU A 57 12.72 9.12 -5.76
N ILE A 58 11.82 9.98 -6.24
CA ILE A 58 11.97 11.44 -6.16
C ILE A 58 11.50 11.97 -4.79
N ALA A 59 10.64 11.24 -4.09
CA ALA A 59 10.04 11.63 -2.81
C ALA A 59 11.04 12.18 -1.77
N PRO A 60 12.27 11.62 -1.57
CA PRO A 60 13.22 12.15 -0.60
C PRO A 60 13.57 13.62 -0.82
N LEU A 61 13.67 14.06 -2.09
CA LEU A 61 13.98 15.45 -2.45
C LEU A 61 12.86 16.41 -2.03
N LEU A 62 11.61 15.97 -2.18
CA LEU A 62 10.44 16.73 -1.78
C LEU A 62 10.29 16.76 -0.25
N LEU A 63 10.52 15.61 0.38
CA LEU A 63 10.46 15.43 1.84
C LEU A 63 11.51 16.27 2.58
N ASP A 64 12.64 16.59 1.94
CA ASP A 64 13.66 17.49 2.49
C ASP A 64 13.29 18.97 2.38
N ARG A 65 12.50 19.33 1.37
CA ARG A 65 12.15 20.72 1.06
C ARG A 65 10.88 21.19 1.76
N PHE A 66 9.91 20.30 1.93
CA PHE A 66 8.56 20.62 2.36
C PHE A 66 8.14 19.87 3.62
N GLN A 67 7.15 20.42 4.33
CA GLN A 67 6.53 19.76 5.49
C GLN A 67 5.60 18.64 5.03
N LEU A 68 5.44 17.60 5.84
CA LEU A 68 4.64 16.42 5.48
C LEU A 68 3.17 16.78 5.24
N GLU A 69 2.60 17.61 6.12
CA GLU A 69 1.22 18.10 6.01
C GLU A 69 1.00 18.84 4.69
N LYS A 70 1.96 19.71 4.32
CA LYS A 70 1.91 20.47 3.07
C LYS A 70 2.08 19.56 1.84
N LEU A 71 2.98 18.58 1.88
CA LEU A 71 3.16 17.64 0.77
C LEU A 71 1.92 16.81 0.52
N LEU A 72 1.27 16.35 1.59
CA LEU A 72 0.04 15.58 1.50
C LEU A 72 -1.10 16.44 0.92
N ALA A 73 -1.27 17.66 1.41
CA ALA A 73 -2.28 18.58 0.89
C ALA A 73 -2.02 18.99 -0.57
N VAL A 74 -0.77 19.27 -0.95
CA VAL A 74 -0.40 19.63 -2.33
C VAL A 74 -0.59 18.44 -3.28
N SER A 75 -0.20 17.24 -2.88
CA SER A 75 -0.49 16.02 -3.65
C SER A 75 -1.98 15.86 -3.90
N GLN A 76 -2.78 15.92 -2.83
CA GLN A 76 -4.22 15.71 -2.93
C GLN A 76 -4.89 16.83 -3.75
N LEU A 77 -4.49 18.09 -3.58
CA LEU A 77 -4.98 19.21 -4.40
C LEU A 77 -4.64 19.01 -5.87
N GLY A 78 -3.41 18.58 -6.17
CA GLY A 78 -2.97 18.25 -7.53
C GLY A 78 -3.84 17.14 -8.13
N LYS A 79 -4.10 16.06 -7.39
CA LYS A 79 -4.96 14.97 -7.85
C LYS A 79 -6.37 15.45 -8.14
N THR A 80 -6.94 16.28 -7.26
CA THR A 80 -8.25 16.90 -7.46
C THR A 80 -8.29 17.75 -8.73
N ALA A 81 -7.26 18.56 -8.99
CA ALA A 81 -7.18 19.38 -10.20
C ALA A 81 -7.04 18.52 -11.47
N VAL A 82 -6.16 17.51 -11.46
CA VAL A 82 -5.96 16.59 -12.58
C VAL A 82 -7.25 15.80 -12.87
N LEU A 83 -7.94 15.36 -11.82
CA LEU A 83 -9.19 14.62 -11.92
C LEU A 83 -10.35 15.50 -12.44
N PHE A 84 -10.39 16.79 -12.08
CA PHE A 84 -11.34 17.75 -12.66
C PHE A 84 -11.19 17.84 -14.18
N VAL A 85 -9.95 18.04 -14.64
CA VAL A 85 -9.63 18.13 -16.07
C VAL A 85 -9.95 16.81 -16.77
N LEU A 86 -9.61 15.67 -16.17
CA LEU A 86 -9.98 14.35 -16.69
C LEU A 86 -11.51 14.18 -16.79
N SER A 87 -12.27 14.63 -15.79
CA SER A 87 -13.74 14.51 -15.79
C SER A 87 -14.38 15.30 -16.93
N ILE A 88 -13.89 16.52 -17.17
CA ILE A 88 -14.29 17.33 -18.34
C ILE A 88 -13.87 16.63 -19.63
N PHE A 89 -12.63 16.13 -19.68
CA PHE A 89 -12.10 15.45 -20.86
C PHE A 89 -12.95 14.24 -21.27
N LEU A 90 -13.31 13.38 -20.31
CA LEU A 90 -14.17 12.22 -20.54
C LEU A 90 -15.58 12.60 -21.00
N HIS A 91 -16.09 13.76 -20.61
CA HIS A 91 -17.41 14.21 -21.04
C HIS A 91 -17.45 14.58 -22.53
N PHE A 92 -16.37 15.17 -23.06
CA PHE A 92 -16.34 15.70 -24.43
C PHE A 92 -15.54 14.86 -25.43
N TYR A 93 -14.56 14.08 -24.97
CA TYR A 93 -13.52 13.48 -25.81
C TYR A 93 -13.35 11.96 -25.59
N MET A 94 -14.43 11.26 -25.20
CA MET A 94 -14.42 9.80 -25.03
C MET A 94 -14.40 9.08 -26.40
N ARG A 95 -13.21 8.84 -26.94
CA ARG A 95 -12.95 8.22 -28.25
C ARG A 95 -11.67 7.39 -28.21
N GLU A 96 -11.48 6.49 -29.17
CA GLU A 96 -10.31 5.60 -29.20
C GLU A 96 -8.99 6.34 -29.42
N ASP A 97 -8.98 7.41 -30.23
CA ASP A 97 -7.79 8.22 -30.55
C ASP A 97 -7.24 8.99 -29.34
N THR A 98 -8.02 9.09 -28.25
CA THR A 98 -7.65 9.84 -27.04
C THR A 98 -7.09 8.98 -25.91
N VAL A 99 -6.96 7.67 -26.10
CA VAL A 99 -6.47 6.71 -25.08
C VAL A 99 -5.11 7.10 -24.51
N SER A 100 -4.18 7.56 -25.35
CA SER A 100 -2.85 8.03 -24.91
C SER A 100 -2.93 9.18 -23.90
N ILE A 101 -3.91 10.07 -24.05
CA ILE A 101 -4.12 11.20 -23.13
C ILE A 101 -4.67 10.69 -21.78
N LEU A 102 -5.53 9.66 -21.78
CA LEU A 102 -6.01 9.03 -20.55
C LEU A 102 -4.86 8.49 -19.71
N PHE A 103 -3.85 7.87 -20.33
CA PHE A 103 -2.67 7.39 -19.59
C PHE A 103 -1.81 8.52 -19.02
N ILE A 104 -1.76 9.70 -19.67
CA ILE A 104 -1.10 10.88 -19.08
C ILE A 104 -1.79 11.28 -17.76
N PHE A 105 -3.13 11.27 -17.72
CA PHE A 105 -3.88 11.52 -16.48
C PHE A 105 -3.61 10.46 -15.41
N VAL A 106 -3.59 9.18 -15.78
CA VAL A 106 -3.26 8.05 -14.88
C VAL A 106 -1.87 8.24 -14.28
N ILE A 107 -0.87 8.51 -15.11
CA ILE A 107 0.51 8.74 -14.69
C ILE A 107 0.58 9.95 -13.76
N ALA A 108 -0.09 11.06 -14.09
CA ALA A 108 -0.08 12.27 -13.27
C ALA A 108 -0.68 12.03 -11.87
N ILE A 109 -1.85 11.39 -11.78
CA ILE A 109 -2.49 11.08 -10.48
C ILE A 109 -1.60 10.13 -9.66
N ALA A 110 -1.12 9.06 -10.28
CA ALA A 110 -0.29 8.06 -9.61
C ALA A 110 1.08 8.61 -9.18
N PHE A 111 1.66 9.52 -9.96
CA PHE A 111 2.90 10.21 -9.59
C PHE A 111 2.70 11.08 -8.35
N LEU A 112 1.58 11.79 -8.23
CA LEU A 112 1.27 12.57 -7.03
C LEU A 112 1.09 11.68 -5.78
N ASP A 113 0.59 10.46 -5.94
CA ASP A 113 0.44 9.51 -4.83
C ASP A 113 1.77 9.01 -4.26
N GLY A 114 2.80 8.83 -5.09
CA GLY A 114 4.03 8.15 -4.68
C GLY A 114 4.82 8.82 -3.57
N TRP A 115 4.75 10.15 -3.39
CA TRP A 115 5.30 10.82 -2.20
C TRP A 115 4.28 11.08 -1.10
N ALA A 116 2.98 10.96 -1.39
CA ALA A 116 1.92 11.16 -0.41
C ALA A 116 1.88 10.01 0.62
N SER A 117 2.05 8.76 0.16
CA SER A 117 2.09 7.58 1.02
C SER A 117 3.19 7.64 2.11
N PRO A 118 4.48 7.88 1.78
CA PRO A 118 5.53 7.96 2.81
C PRO A 118 5.33 9.16 3.73
N ALA A 119 4.82 10.28 3.22
CA ALA A 119 4.49 11.46 4.03
C ALA A 119 3.37 11.15 5.03
N ARG A 120 2.29 10.50 4.59
CA ARG A 120 1.14 10.08 5.41
C ARG A 120 1.59 9.13 6.53
N ASN A 121 2.31 8.07 6.17
CA ASN A 121 2.73 7.03 7.12
C ASN A 121 3.72 7.58 8.17
N ALA A 122 4.51 8.60 7.81
CA ALA A 122 5.42 9.29 8.72
C ALA A 122 4.76 10.42 9.53
N LEU A 123 3.62 10.94 9.07
CA LEU A 123 2.85 11.94 9.78
C LEU A 123 2.07 11.33 10.95
N LEU A 124 1.56 10.10 10.80
CA LEU A 124 0.78 9.41 11.84
C LEU A 124 1.42 9.46 13.26
N PRO A 125 2.69 9.05 13.46
CA PRO A 125 3.30 9.10 14.79
C PRO A 125 3.50 10.50 15.37
N ARG A 126 3.31 11.55 14.56
CA ARG A 126 3.32 12.95 15.02
C ARG A 126 1.96 13.41 15.54
N LEU A 127 0.88 12.71 15.17
CA LEU A 127 -0.50 13.07 15.49
C LEU A 127 -1.08 12.29 16.69
N VAL A 128 -0.51 11.13 17.00
CA VAL A 128 -0.95 10.26 18.10
C VAL A 128 0.21 9.98 19.07
N GLU A 129 -0.12 9.55 20.28
CA GLU A 129 0.89 9.15 21.26
C GLU A 129 1.55 7.81 20.87
N LYS A 130 2.80 7.58 21.30
CA LYS A 130 3.56 6.38 20.91
C LYS A 130 2.87 5.07 21.34
N ASN A 131 2.22 5.05 22.50
CA ASN A 131 1.42 3.92 23.03
C ASN A 131 0.06 3.77 22.31
N GLU A 132 -0.35 4.74 21.49
CA GLU A 132 -1.57 4.66 20.68
C GLU A 132 -1.29 4.25 19.23
N LEU A 133 -0.03 4.06 18.83
CA LEU A 133 0.34 3.74 17.43
C LEU A 133 -0.30 2.45 16.91
N VAL A 134 -0.28 1.38 17.71
CA VAL A 134 -0.95 0.12 17.34
C VAL A 134 -2.45 0.38 17.10
N LYS A 135 -3.08 1.11 18.01
CA LYS A 135 -4.51 1.42 17.93
C LYS A 135 -4.83 2.26 16.70
N ALA A 136 -4.00 3.26 16.40
CA ALA A 136 -4.17 4.15 15.25
C ALA A 136 -3.94 3.43 13.91
N ASN A 137 -2.87 2.63 13.79
CA ASN A 137 -2.63 1.79 12.60
C ASN A 137 -3.75 0.77 12.40
N SER A 138 -4.22 0.13 13.48
CA SER A 138 -5.34 -0.83 13.41
C SER A 138 -6.64 -0.15 12.96
N PHE A 139 -6.91 1.05 13.47
CA PHE A 139 -8.08 1.83 13.08
C PHE A 139 -8.05 2.22 11.59
N ILE A 140 -6.91 2.74 11.11
CA ILE A 140 -6.71 3.05 9.69
C ILE A 140 -6.88 1.80 8.84
N ALA A 141 -6.29 0.67 9.26
CA ALA A 141 -6.45 -0.60 8.56
C ALA A 141 -7.92 -1.01 8.44
N VAL A 142 -8.70 -0.96 9.53
CA VAL A 142 -10.14 -1.29 9.49
C VAL A 142 -10.87 -0.42 8.47
N ILE A 143 -10.60 0.89 8.47
CA ILE A 143 -11.23 1.80 7.51
C ILE A 143 -10.83 1.45 6.08
N ASP A 144 -9.53 1.29 5.81
CA ASP A 144 -9.02 1.00 4.48
C ASP A 144 -9.61 -0.31 3.93
N GLN A 145 -9.70 -1.36 4.75
CA GLN A 145 -10.29 -2.64 4.33
C GLN A 145 -11.81 -2.55 4.16
N THR A 146 -12.50 -1.74 4.97
CA THR A 146 -13.94 -1.49 4.79
C THR A 146 -14.20 -0.78 3.46
N VAL A 147 -13.37 0.21 3.12
CA VAL A 147 -13.44 0.93 1.84
C VAL A 147 -13.14 -0.03 0.68
N GLN A 148 -12.10 -0.85 0.76
CA GLN A 148 -11.78 -1.85 -0.28
C GLN A 148 -12.95 -2.82 -0.49
N LEU A 149 -13.48 -3.41 0.58
CA LEU A 149 -14.60 -4.36 0.50
C LEU A 149 -15.88 -3.73 -0.07
N GLY A 150 -16.19 -2.50 0.31
CA GLY A 150 -17.43 -1.84 -0.08
C GLY A 150 -17.39 -1.17 -1.44
N MET A 151 -16.29 -0.48 -1.76
CA MET A 151 -16.23 0.41 -2.92
C MET A 151 -16.01 -0.30 -4.25
N TRP A 152 -15.37 -1.48 -4.28
CA TRP A 152 -15.20 -2.24 -5.53
C TRP A 152 -16.56 -2.71 -6.11
N PRO A 153 -17.40 -3.45 -5.35
CA PRO A 153 -18.74 -3.81 -5.83
C PRO A 153 -19.61 -2.58 -6.10
N LEU A 154 -19.57 -1.57 -5.20
CA LEU A 154 -20.32 -0.35 -5.39
C LEU A 154 -19.91 0.39 -6.67
N GLY A 155 -18.62 0.44 -6.97
CA GLY A 155 -18.08 1.04 -8.19
C GLY A 155 -18.58 0.34 -9.44
N ALA A 156 -18.56 -1.00 -9.46
CA ALA A 156 -19.11 -1.78 -10.57
C ALA A 156 -20.61 -1.51 -10.78
N VAL A 157 -21.40 -1.48 -9.70
CA VAL A 157 -22.84 -1.15 -9.75
C VAL A 157 -23.07 0.27 -10.24
N LEU A 158 -22.33 1.25 -9.72
CA LEU A 158 -22.45 2.65 -10.14
C LEU A 158 -22.09 2.81 -11.63
N VAL A 159 -20.99 2.21 -12.09
CA VAL A 159 -20.62 2.24 -13.52
C VAL A 159 -21.75 1.67 -14.38
N SER A 160 -22.39 0.58 -13.96
CA SER A 160 -23.48 -0.04 -14.71
C SER A 160 -24.77 0.80 -14.76
N ILE A 161 -25.09 1.56 -13.70
CA ILE A 161 -26.37 2.30 -13.59
C ILE A 161 -26.24 3.72 -14.14
N ILE A 162 -25.18 4.43 -13.76
CA ILE A 162 -25.00 5.85 -14.09
C ILE A 162 -23.90 6.09 -15.13
N GLY A 163 -23.14 5.06 -15.52
CA GLY A 163 -22.07 5.17 -16.51
C GLY A 163 -20.74 5.63 -15.93
N ALA A 164 -19.64 5.23 -16.59
CA ALA A 164 -18.28 5.44 -16.10
C ALA A 164 -17.90 6.94 -15.92
N THR A 165 -18.32 7.81 -16.85
CA THR A 165 -18.04 9.25 -16.77
C THR A 165 -18.61 9.89 -15.52
N TRP A 166 -19.83 9.51 -15.10
CA TRP A 166 -20.44 10.03 -13.88
C TRP A 166 -19.79 9.48 -12.61
N VAL A 167 -19.28 8.25 -12.64
CA VAL A 167 -18.49 7.70 -11.54
C VAL A 167 -17.18 8.48 -11.34
N VAL A 168 -16.55 8.93 -12.43
CA VAL A 168 -15.36 9.80 -12.34
C VAL A 168 -15.73 11.18 -11.74
N TRP A 169 -16.91 11.73 -12.06
CA TRP A 169 -17.40 12.95 -11.39
C TRP A 169 -17.67 12.76 -9.89
N ILE A 170 -18.22 11.62 -9.47
CA ILE A 170 -18.36 11.28 -8.04
C ILE A 170 -16.99 11.21 -7.37
N THR A 171 -16.02 10.61 -8.05
CA THR A 171 -14.63 10.55 -7.57
C THR A 171 -14.06 11.95 -7.38
N PHE A 172 -14.33 12.88 -8.29
CA PHE A 172 -13.90 14.27 -8.15
C PHE A 172 -14.45 14.93 -6.89
N ILE A 173 -15.72 14.71 -6.55
CA ILE A 173 -16.34 15.22 -5.32
C ILE A 173 -15.65 14.63 -4.08
N LEU A 174 -15.36 13.33 -4.07
CA LEU A 174 -14.63 12.68 -2.97
C LEU A 174 -13.21 13.24 -2.82
N TYR A 175 -12.55 13.55 -3.94
CA TYR A 175 -11.24 14.17 -3.95
C TYR A 175 -11.25 15.60 -3.43
N ILE A 176 -12.28 16.41 -3.76
CA ILE A 176 -12.49 17.73 -3.12
C ILE A 176 -12.60 17.57 -1.62
N LEU A 177 -13.46 16.66 -1.15
CA LEU A 177 -13.66 16.42 0.28
C LEU A 177 -12.34 16.01 0.96
N SER A 178 -11.56 15.14 0.33
CA SER A 178 -10.22 14.77 0.80
C SER A 178 -9.28 15.98 0.84
N THR A 179 -9.21 16.79 -0.22
CA THR A 179 -8.40 18.02 -0.25
C THR A 179 -8.74 18.95 0.90
N LEU A 180 -10.03 19.18 1.16
CA LEU A 180 -10.48 20.04 2.27
C LEU A 180 -9.97 19.51 3.61
N PHE A 181 -10.14 18.22 3.90
CA PHE A 181 -9.63 17.63 5.13
C PHE A 181 -8.10 17.67 5.23
N MET A 182 -7.37 17.37 4.15
CA MET A 182 -5.91 17.41 4.15
C MET A 182 -5.38 18.83 4.39
N LEU A 183 -6.05 19.87 3.88
CA LEU A 183 -5.71 21.28 4.14
C LEU A 183 -5.95 21.71 5.59
N MET A 184 -6.89 21.06 6.29
CA MET A 184 -7.20 21.36 7.70
C MET A 184 -6.24 20.68 8.69
N ILE A 185 -5.30 19.85 8.22
CA ILE A 185 -4.29 19.24 9.08
C ILE A 185 -3.36 20.35 9.61
N VAL A 186 -3.46 20.61 10.91
CA VAL A 186 -2.64 21.64 11.57
C VAL A 186 -1.19 21.18 11.62
N ARG A 187 -0.29 22.11 11.27
CA ARG A 187 1.16 21.93 11.32
C ARG A 187 1.61 21.46 12.70
N THR A 188 2.41 20.41 12.74
CA THR A 188 3.04 19.95 13.97
C THR A 188 4.31 20.76 14.23
N GLU A 189 4.31 21.65 15.23
CA GLU A 189 5.44 22.53 15.59
C GLU A 189 6.74 21.80 15.97
N LYS A 190 6.69 20.47 16.21
CA LYS A 190 7.84 19.66 16.64
C LYS A 190 9.00 19.60 15.64
N THR A 191 8.82 20.08 14.41
CA THR A 191 9.90 20.17 13.42
C THR A 191 10.54 21.55 13.46
N LYS A 192 11.36 21.84 14.47
CA LYS A 192 12.36 22.93 14.36
C LYS A 192 13.36 22.51 13.27
N ARG A 193 13.09 22.95 12.04
CA ARG A 193 14.04 22.86 10.93
C ARG A 193 15.25 23.71 11.34
N LYS A 194 16.41 23.08 11.51
CA LYS A 194 17.66 23.81 11.68
C LYS A 194 17.89 24.53 10.35
N ASN A 195 17.58 25.83 10.30
CA ASN A 195 18.03 26.70 9.23
C ASN A 195 19.56 26.71 9.29
N SER A 196 20.21 25.83 8.55
CA SER A 196 21.60 26.00 8.16
C SER A 196 21.61 26.56 6.75
N SER A 197 21.44 27.87 6.67
CA SER A 197 21.96 28.70 5.59
C SER A 197 23.48 28.53 5.57
N THR A 198 24.01 27.85 4.54
CA THR A 198 25.37 27.91 3.93
C THR A 198 25.76 26.54 3.34
N GLY A 199 25.70 26.41 2.00
CA GLY A 199 26.21 25.25 1.23
C GLY A 199 25.13 24.42 0.50
N GLU A 200 24.45 24.98 -0.51
CA GLU A 200 23.13 24.50 -0.98
C GLU A 200 23.11 23.56 -2.21
N GLU A 201 24.24 23.16 -2.79
CA GLU A 201 24.24 22.21 -3.93
C GLU A 201 24.78 20.81 -3.58
N GLU A 202 25.77 20.69 -2.68
CA GLU A 202 26.38 19.41 -2.31
C GLU A 202 25.50 18.50 -1.40
N ASN A 203 24.39 19.03 -0.88
CA ASN A 203 23.53 18.33 0.09
C ASN A 203 22.30 17.64 -0.53
N GLN A 204 21.95 17.90 -1.79
CA GLN A 204 20.70 17.39 -2.39
C GLN A 204 20.75 15.87 -2.66
N PHE A 205 21.90 15.36 -3.10
CA PHE A 205 22.12 13.91 -3.29
C PHE A 205 22.35 13.14 -1.99
N LYS A 206 22.68 13.81 -0.88
CA LYS A 206 22.76 13.16 0.44
C LYS A 206 21.37 12.76 0.94
N GLY A 207 20.34 13.56 0.66
CA GLY A 207 18.95 13.26 1.03
C GLY A 207 18.42 11.97 0.40
N PHE A 208 18.73 11.74 -0.88
CA PHE A 208 18.37 10.51 -1.60
C PHE A 208 18.96 9.26 -0.94
N LYS A 209 20.24 9.32 -0.54
CA LYS A 209 20.93 8.18 0.08
C LYS A 209 20.60 7.99 1.55
N GLU A 210 20.01 8.97 2.23
CA GLU A 210 19.85 8.91 3.69
C GLU A 210 18.84 7.84 4.13
N GLY A 211 17.72 7.67 3.41
CA GLY A 211 16.75 6.60 3.67
C GLY A 211 17.38 5.21 3.49
N TRP A 212 18.00 4.99 2.33
CA TRP A 212 18.74 3.76 2.03
C TRP A 212 19.86 3.48 3.02
N LYS A 213 20.70 4.49 3.31
CA LYS A 213 21.77 4.38 4.30
C LYS A 213 21.22 4.00 5.66
N THR A 214 20.12 4.63 6.09
CA THR A 214 19.48 4.32 7.38
C THR A 214 19.02 2.87 7.44
N ILE A 215 18.41 2.36 6.36
CA ILE A 215 18.03 0.94 6.26
C ILE A 215 19.27 0.05 6.39
N TRP A 216 20.33 0.33 5.63
CA TRP A 216 21.52 -0.50 5.56
C TRP A 216 22.36 -0.49 6.85
N THR A 217 22.36 0.63 7.59
CA THR A 217 23.12 0.76 8.84
C THR A 217 22.33 0.35 10.08
N THR A 218 21.03 0.05 9.94
CA THR A 218 20.15 -0.29 11.07
C THR A 218 19.67 -1.74 10.93
N PRO A 219 20.24 -2.69 11.69
CA PRO A 219 20.02 -4.13 11.46
C PRO A 219 18.56 -4.56 11.40
N TYR A 220 17.70 -4.04 12.29
CA TYR A 220 16.29 -4.40 12.29
C TYR A 220 15.52 -3.83 11.08
N LEU A 221 15.89 -2.64 10.58
CA LEU A 221 15.30 -2.06 9.38
C LEU A 221 15.73 -2.84 8.15
N LEU A 222 17.02 -3.20 8.06
CA LEU A 222 17.51 -4.03 6.98
C LEU A 222 16.76 -5.37 6.94
N LEU A 223 16.59 -6.03 8.09
CA LEU A 223 15.83 -7.26 8.20
C LEU A 223 14.40 -7.08 7.67
N ILE A 224 13.67 -6.05 8.15
CA ILE A 224 12.29 -5.79 7.73
C ILE A 224 12.23 -5.51 6.22
N SER A 225 13.07 -4.61 5.71
CA SER A 225 13.11 -4.25 4.29
C SER A 225 13.45 -5.43 3.38
N VAL A 226 14.41 -6.29 3.76
CA VAL A 226 14.72 -7.51 2.99
C VAL A 226 13.55 -8.47 2.99
N THR A 227 12.90 -8.67 4.14
CA THR A 227 11.73 -9.57 4.24
C THR A 227 10.53 -9.03 3.46
N GLU A 228 10.31 -7.71 3.47
CA GLU A 228 9.27 -7.06 2.66
C GLU A 228 9.51 -7.23 1.15
N VAL A 229 10.76 -7.14 0.69
CA VAL A 229 11.11 -7.36 -0.73
C VAL A 229 10.88 -8.81 -1.14
N ILE A 230 11.24 -9.77 -0.29
CA ILE A 230 10.99 -11.21 -0.55
C ILE A 230 9.47 -11.48 -0.58
N GLU A 231 8.75 -10.92 0.39
CA GLU A 231 7.31 -11.09 0.50
C GLU A 231 6.54 -10.40 -0.62
N SER A 232 6.97 -9.23 -1.09
CA SER A 232 6.35 -8.56 -2.23
C SER A 232 6.46 -9.40 -3.50
N SER A 233 7.58 -10.11 -3.70
CA SER A 233 7.70 -11.08 -4.79
C SER A 233 6.77 -12.26 -4.60
N ALA A 234 6.77 -12.86 -3.40
CA ALA A 234 5.97 -14.05 -3.14
C ALA A 234 4.46 -13.79 -3.19
N ASN A 235 4.02 -12.60 -2.77
CA ASN A 235 2.62 -12.22 -2.72
C ASN A 235 1.97 -12.02 -4.10
N VAL A 236 2.76 -12.07 -5.18
CA VAL A 236 2.27 -12.01 -6.56
C VAL A 236 1.25 -13.12 -6.85
N VAL A 237 1.30 -14.29 -6.18
CA VAL A 237 0.28 -15.35 -6.33
C VAL A 237 -1.14 -14.93 -5.95
N TRP A 238 -1.28 -13.88 -5.14
CA TRP A 238 -2.57 -13.37 -4.68
C TRP A 238 -3.14 -12.29 -5.61
N ILE A 239 -2.47 -11.97 -6.72
CA ILE A 239 -3.03 -11.03 -7.70
C ILE A 239 -4.21 -11.67 -8.44
N ALA A 240 -5.07 -10.80 -8.99
CA ALA A 240 -6.28 -11.20 -9.69
C ALA A 240 -6.03 -12.26 -10.78
N ALA A 241 -5.01 -12.07 -11.62
CA ALA A 241 -4.70 -12.96 -12.74
C ALA A 241 -4.30 -14.37 -12.29
N ILE A 242 -3.30 -14.51 -11.42
CA ILE A 242 -2.82 -15.83 -10.98
C ILE A 242 -3.87 -16.56 -10.14
N MET A 243 -4.59 -15.84 -9.27
CA MET A 243 -5.67 -16.44 -8.50
C MET A 243 -6.82 -16.93 -9.40
N TYR A 244 -7.14 -16.21 -10.48
CA TYR A 244 -8.15 -16.64 -11.45
C TYR A 244 -7.72 -17.93 -12.15
N VAL A 245 -6.48 -18.01 -12.63
CA VAL A 245 -5.90 -19.24 -13.22
C VAL A 245 -5.93 -20.39 -12.21
N TYR A 246 -5.56 -20.13 -10.95
CA TYR A 246 -5.62 -21.13 -9.89
C TYR A 246 -7.05 -21.68 -9.68
N VAL A 247 -8.06 -20.82 -9.64
CA VAL A 247 -9.46 -21.26 -9.49
C VAL A 247 -9.90 -22.17 -10.65
N ALA A 248 -9.51 -21.82 -11.88
CA ALA A 248 -9.88 -22.57 -13.08
C ALA A 248 -9.11 -23.90 -13.20
N GLU A 249 -7.78 -23.86 -13.07
CA GLU A 249 -6.90 -24.99 -13.37
C GLU A 249 -6.67 -25.92 -12.16
N VAL A 250 -6.73 -25.40 -10.94
CA VAL A 250 -6.37 -26.16 -9.73
C VAL A 250 -7.60 -26.58 -8.95
N LEU A 251 -8.51 -25.65 -8.68
CA LEU A 251 -9.73 -25.93 -7.93
C LEU A 251 -10.87 -26.46 -8.81
N HIS A 252 -10.74 -26.33 -10.14
CA HIS A 252 -11.78 -26.68 -11.12
C HIS A 252 -13.16 -26.12 -10.75
N ALA A 253 -13.16 -24.89 -10.23
CA ALA A 253 -14.34 -24.23 -9.71
C ALA A 253 -14.77 -23.08 -10.64
N GLY A 254 -16.05 -22.70 -10.58
CA GLY A 254 -16.56 -21.60 -11.40
C GLY A 254 -15.92 -20.25 -11.07
N GLU A 255 -15.91 -19.33 -12.04
CA GLU A 255 -15.23 -18.02 -11.94
C GLU A 255 -15.65 -17.18 -10.71
N ALA A 256 -16.88 -17.36 -10.23
CA ALA A 256 -17.38 -16.69 -9.02
C ALA A 256 -16.52 -16.99 -7.77
N TRP A 257 -15.84 -18.15 -7.73
CA TRP A 257 -14.98 -18.54 -6.61
C TRP A 257 -13.74 -17.64 -6.47
N TRP A 258 -13.24 -17.07 -7.56
CA TRP A 258 -12.20 -16.04 -7.47
C TRP A 258 -12.68 -14.83 -6.65
N GLY A 259 -13.92 -14.40 -6.87
CA GLY A 259 -14.56 -13.33 -6.09
C GLY A 259 -14.74 -13.72 -4.62
N TYR A 260 -15.20 -14.94 -4.34
CA TYR A 260 -15.39 -15.43 -2.97
C TYR A 260 -14.07 -15.55 -2.20
N ILE A 261 -13.00 -16.01 -2.84
CA ILE A 261 -11.66 -16.10 -2.23
C ILE A 261 -11.15 -14.70 -1.89
N ASN A 262 -11.24 -13.74 -2.81
CA ASN A 262 -10.83 -12.35 -2.54
C ASN A 262 -11.67 -11.71 -1.43
N ALA A 263 -12.99 -11.91 -1.43
CA ALA A 263 -13.85 -11.43 -0.35
C ALA A 263 -13.45 -12.02 1.01
N SER A 264 -13.08 -13.32 1.04
CA SER A 264 -12.59 -13.99 2.25
C SER A 264 -11.26 -13.43 2.72
N PHE A 265 -10.31 -13.16 1.82
CA PHE A 265 -9.05 -12.50 2.12
C PHE A 265 -9.27 -11.14 2.80
N PHE A 266 -10.10 -10.28 2.20
CA PHE A 266 -10.41 -8.98 2.77
C PHE A 266 -11.19 -9.06 4.09
N ALA A 267 -12.09 -10.03 4.24
CA ALA A 267 -12.75 -10.30 5.52
C ALA A 267 -11.72 -10.67 6.61
N GLY A 268 -10.73 -11.50 6.27
CA GLY A 268 -9.58 -11.80 7.11
C GLY A 268 -8.81 -10.55 7.52
N LEU A 269 -8.46 -9.70 6.56
CA LEU A 269 -7.79 -8.42 6.81
C LEU A 269 -8.61 -7.54 7.77
N LEU A 270 -9.91 -7.40 7.52
CA LEU A 270 -10.81 -6.60 8.37
C LEU A 270 -10.88 -7.14 9.81
N ILE A 271 -11.03 -8.46 9.98
CA ILE A 271 -11.01 -9.12 11.30
C ILE A 271 -9.68 -8.86 12.00
N GLY A 272 -8.55 -8.98 11.28
CA GLY A 272 -7.22 -8.70 11.81
C GLY A 272 -7.10 -7.26 12.31
N GLY A 273 -7.61 -6.29 11.55
CA GLY A 273 -7.67 -4.88 11.96
C GLY A 273 -8.52 -4.66 13.21
N ILE A 274 -9.73 -5.26 13.27
CA ILE A 274 -10.64 -5.14 14.41
C ILE A 274 -10.01 -5.75 15.68
N LEU A 275 -9.39 -6.93 15.57
CA LEU A 275 -8.71 -7.56 16.70
C LEU A 275 -7.45 -6.78 17.11
N GLY A 276 -6.70 -6.22 16.15
CA GLY A 276 -5.59 -5.30 16.41
C GLY A 276 -6.03 -4.06 17.18
N LEU A 277 -7.22 -3.53 16.87
CA LEU A 277 -7.82 -2.39 17.58
C LEU A 277 -8.28 -2.77 18.99
N LYS A 278 -8.99 -3.90 19.13
CA LYS A 278 -9.54 -4.40 20.40
C LYS A 278 -8.45 -4.82 21.38
N TYR A 279 -7.39 -5.45 20.89
CA TYR A 279 -6.29 -6.00 21.68
C TYR A 279 -4.97 -5.25 21.48
N ALA A 280 -5.03 -3.93 21.22
CA ALA A 280 -3.88 -3.11 20.87
C ALA A 280 -2.71 -3.22 21.87
N GLN A 281 -2.99 -3.23 23.18
CA GLN A 281 -1.97 -3.36 24.23
C GLN A 281 -1.27 -4.73 24.21
N LEU A 282 -2.05 -5.79 23.96
CA LEU A 282 -1.50 -7.15 23.83
C LEU A 282 -0.64 -7.26 22.57
N LEU A 283 -1.06 -6.63 21.48
CA LEU A 283 -0.29 -6.60 20.24
C LEU A 283 1.01 -5.81 20.41
N GLU A 284 0.96 -4.64 21.06
CA GLU A 284 2.14 -3.80 21.35
C GLU A 284 3.19 -4.56 22.19
N SER A 285 2.75 -5.28 23.22
CA SER A 285 3.65 -6.08 24.08
C SER A 285 4.27 -7.28 23.36
N HIS A 286 3.71 -7.71 22.22
CA HIS A 286 4.11 -8.91 21.52
C HIS A 286 4.48 -8.69 20.04
N ILE A 287 4.80 -7.45 19.63
CA ILE A 287 5.14 -7.08 18.23
C ILE A 287 6.08 -8.12 17.58
N LYS A 288 7.22 -8.44 18.21
CA LYS A 288 8.18 -9.41 17.66
C LYS A 288 7.65 -10.85 17.56
N ARG A 289 6.69 -11.25 18.39
CA ARG A 289 6.01 -12.57 18.26
C ARG A 289 5.07 -12.54 17.07
N ILE A 290 4.31 -11.47 16.93
CA ILE A 290 3.27 -11.34 15.92
C ILE A 290 3.87 -11.23 14.52
N ILE A 291 5.00 -10.51 14.37
CA ILE A 291 5.71 -10.43 13.09
C ILE A 291 6.19 -11.81 12.64
N SER A 292 6.93 -12.53 13.49
CA SER A 292 7.47 -13.84 13.15
C SER A 292 6.38 -14.91 12.98
N ALA A 293 5.39 -14.95 13.87
CA ALA A 293 4.28 -15.92 13.78
C ALA A 293 3.41 -15.65 12.55
N GLY A 294 3.12 -14.37 12.26
CA GLY A 294 2.41 -13.98 11.04
C GLY A 294 3.15 -14.46 9.79
N ALA A 295 4.47 -14.25 9.71
CA ALA A 295 5.26 -14.73 8.56
C ALA A 295 5.19 -16.25 8.38
N VAL A 296 5.23 -17.03 9.47
CA VAL A 296 5.05 -18.50 9.41
C VAL A 296 3.66 -18.87 8.90
N VAL A 297 2.60 -18.22 9.41
CA VAL A 297 1.23 -18.49 8.94
C VAL A 297 1.08 -18.17 7.46
N LEU A 298 1.61 -17.04 6.98
CA LEU A 298 1.57 -16.69 5.55
C LEU A 298 2.28 -17.74 4.69
N ALA A 299 3.44 -18.23 5.13
CA ALA A 299 4.20 -19.25 4.44
C ALA A 299 3.47 -20.61 4.40
N LEU A 300 2.96 -21.07 5.55
CA LEU A 300 2.24 -22.33 5.66
C LEU A 300 0.93 -22.31 4.88
N VAL A 301 0.16 -21.22 4.95
CA VAL A 301 -1.08 -21.10 4.20
C VAL A 301 -0.81 -21.16 2.70
N THR A 302 0.16 -20.37 2.20
CA THR A 302 0.55 -20.39 0.78
C THR A 302 1.03 -21.77 0.34
N LEU A 303 1.77 -22.47 1.20
CA LEU A 303 2.21 -23.84 0.94
C LEU A 303 1.02 -24.80 0.79
N VAL A 304 0.05 -24.72 1.70
CA VAL A 304 -1.14 -25.57 1.67
C VAL A 304 -1.96 -25.30 0.41
N PHE A 305 -2.06 -24.05 -0.07
CA PHE A 305 -2.71 -23.73 -1.35
C PHE A 305 -2.10 -24.51 -2.54
N GLY A 306 -0.80 -24.79 -2.54
CA GLY A 306 -0.16 -25.62 -3.56
C GLY A 306 -0.67 -27.08 -3.61
N PHE A 307 -1.22 -27.57 -2.49
CA PHE A 307 -1.78 -28.92 -2.34
C PHE A 307 -3.31 -28.96 -2.32
N LEU A 308 -4.00 -27.82 -2.40
CA LEU A 308 -5.45 -27.77 -2.27
C LEU A 308 -6.15 -28.12 -3.59
N ASP A 309 -7.16 -28.99 -3.48
CA ASP A 309 -8.14 -29.26 -4.54
C ASP A 309 -9.56 -28.78 -4.15
N ASN A 310 -9.76 -28.32 -2.90
CA ASN A 310 -11.08 -27.96 -2.36
C ASN A 310 -11.26 -26.45 -2.20
N ALA A 311 -12.20 -25.89 -2.97
CA ALA A 311 -12.46 -24.45 -2.99
C ALA A 311 -13.00 -23.88 -1.65
N PHE A 312 -13.75 -24.66 -0.86
CA PHE A 312 -14.21 -24.20 0.47
C PHE A 312 -13.06 -24.05 1.46
N ILE A 313 -12.08 -24.96 1.42
CA ILE A 313 -10.88 -24.85 2.25
C ILE A 313 -10.06 -23.62 1.82
N ALA A 314 -10.01 -23.33 0.51
CA ALA A 314 -9.35 -22.13 0.00
C ALA A 314 -9.96 -20.83 0.56
N LEU A 315 -11.30 -20.75 0.73
CA LEU A 315 -11.95 -19.59 1.37
C LEU A 315 -11.46 -19.39 2.81
N PHE A 316 -11.48 -20.46 3.62
CA PHE A 316 -11.04 -20.39 5.01
C PHE A 316 -9.58 -19.99 5.11
N LEU A 317 -8.70 -20.63 4.34
CA LEU A 317 -7.27 -20.33 4.36
C LEU A 317 -6.98 -18.92 3.83
N SER A 318 -7.73 -18.43 2.83
CA SER A 318 -7.62 -17.06 2.35
C SER A 318 -7.95 -16.05 3.46
N ALA A 319 -9.00 -16.31 4.25
CA ALA A 319 -9.31 -15.48 5.42
C ALA A 319 -8.21 -15.55 6.49
N VAL A 320 -7.63 -16.73 6.75
CA VAL A 320 -6.49 -16.87 7.67
C VAL A 320 -5.26 -16.10 7.17
N PHE A 321 -4.98 -16.15 5.87
CA PHE A 321 -3.90 -15.40 5.24
C PHE A 321 -4.10 -13.89 5.41
N GLY A 322 -5.29 -13.38 5.09
CA GLY A 322 -5.64 -11.97 5.31
C GLY A 322 -5.50 -11.56 6.77
N PHE A 323 -6.03 -12.36 7.69
CA PHE A 323 -5.93 -12.10 9.13
C PHE A 323 -4.48 -11.98 9.61
N ALA A 324 -3.64 -12.96 9.28
CA ALA A 324 -2.23 -12.96 9.66
C ALA A 324 -1.46 -11.82 9.01
N SER A 325 -1.75 -11.52 7.75
CA SER A 325 -1.13 -10.43 6.98
C SER A 325 -1.42 -9.07 7.63
N GLN A 326 -2.67 -8.80 8.00
CA GLN A 326 -3.04 -7.52 8.61
C GLN A 326 -2.38 -7.31 9.97
N LEU A 327 -2.41 -8.32 10.86
CA LEU A 327 -1.80 -8.21 12.19
C LEU A 327 -0.29 -8.02 12.10
N LYS A 328 0.37 -8.76 11.20
CA LYS A 328 1.79 -8.61 10.93
C LYS A 328 2.12 -7.22 10.40
N GLY A 329 1.36 -6.72 9.41
CA GLY A 329 1.55 -5.40 8.82
C GLY A 329 1.42 -4.27 9.86
N ILE A 330 0.39 -4.33 10.72
CA ILE A 330 0.21 -3.38 11.83
C ILE A 330 1.42 -3.41 12.78
N ALA A 331 1.90 -4.60 13.12
CA ALA A 331 3.06 -4.77 14.01
C ALA A 331 4.36 -4.25 13.39
N GLN A 332 4.64 -4.56 12.12
CA GLN A 332 5.80 -4.05 11.38
C GLN A 332 5.77 -2.52 11.27
N GLN A 333 4.64 -1.96 10.84
CA GLN A 333 4.48 -0.51 10.69
C GLN A 333 4.66 0.21 12.03
N THR A 334 4.08 -0.32 13.12
CA THR A 334 4.25 0.23 14.46
C THR A 334 5.71 0.14 14.93
N LEU A 335 6.39 -0.97 14.66
CA LEU A 335 7.79 -1.16 15.03
C LEU A 335 8.70 -0.12 14.37
N ILE A 336 8.50 0.14 13.07
CA ILE A 336 9.23 1.17 12.32
C ILE A 336 8.90 2.56 12.88
N GLN A 337 7.62 2.90 13.06
CA GLN A 337 7.20 4.20 13.60
C GLN A 337 7.71 4.48 15.01
N THR A 338 7.91 3.43 15.82
CA THR A 338 8.36 3.58 17.21
C THR A 338 9.88 3.75 17.32
N ASN A 339 10.65 3.05 16.48
CA ASN A 339 12.11 2.96 16.62
C ASN A 339 12.88 3.86 15.64
N VAL A 340 12.28 4.30 14.54
CA VAL A 340 12.91 5.24 13.61
C VAL A 340 12.72 6.67 14.08
N ARG A 341 13.77 7.49 13.96
CA ARG A 341 13.68 8.93 14.26
C ARG A 341 12.65 9.58 13.34
N GLU A 342 11.76 10.40 13.90
CA GLU A 342 10.66 11.05 13.16
C GLU A 342 11.10 11.85 11.93
N ALA A 343 12.33 12.37 11.93
CA ALA A 343 12.91 13.11 10.81
C ALA A 343 13.34 12.21 9.63
N LEU A 344 13.74 10.96 9.90
CA LEU A 344 14.20 9.99 8.89
C LEU A 344 13.06 9.12 8.37
N LEU A 345 12.00 8.96 9.15
CA LEU A 345 10.88 8.06 8.87
C LEU A 345 10.26 8.22 7.46
N PRO A 346 10.02 9.44 6.93
CA PRO A 346 9.50 9.59 5.57
C PRO A 346 10.46 9.06 4.49
N LYS A 347 11.77 9.23 4.69
CA LYS A 347 12.80 8.76 3.74
C LYS A 347 12.96 7.24 3.78
N VAL A 348 12.83 6.64 4.97
CA VAL A 348 12.82 5.19 5.13
C VAL A 348 11.62 4.59 4.41
N TYR A 349 10.42 5.14 4.59
CA TYR A 349 9.23 4.66 3.87
C TYR A 349 9.35 4.82 2.35
N SER A 350 9.86 5.97 1.87
CA SER A 350 10.07 6.17 0.43
C SER A 350 11.05 5.14 -0.16
N ALA A 351 12.13 4.80 0.55
CA ALA A 351 13.07 3.76 0.12
C ALA A 351 12.42 2.36 0.14
N GLN A 352 11.65 2.02 1.18
CA GLN A 352 10.91 0.75 1.27
C GLN A 352 9.88 0.62 0.15
N GLU A 353 9.11 1.67 -0.13
CA GLU A 353 8.11 1.67 -1.21
C GLU A 353 8.76 1.55 -2.59
N ALA A 354 9.87 2.23 -2.84
CA ALA A 354 10.61 2.07 -4.09
C ALA A 354 11.11 0.63 -4.27
N ALA A 355 11.65 0.01 -3.22
CA ALA A 355 12.07 -1.40 -3.25
C ALA A 355 10.89 -2.34 -3.47
N TYR A 356 9.76 -2.08 -2.80
CA TYR A 356 8.53 -2.85 -2.93
C TYR A 356 7.98 -2.80 -4.36
N PHE A 357 7.83 -1.62 -4.95
CA PHE A 357 7.29 -1.49 -6.30
C PHE A 357 8.22 -2.11 -7.35
N ALA A 358 9.54 -1.95 -7.23
CA ALA A 358 10.49 -2.61 -8.11
C ALA A 358 10.38 -4.14 -8.01
N SER A 359 10.40 -4.67 -6.78
CA SER A 359 10.32 -6.10 -6.52
C SER A 359 9.01 -6.70 -7.03
N PHE A 360 7.87 -6.13 -6.63
CA PHE A 360 6.54 -6.60 -7.03
C PHE A 360 6.34 -6.51 -8.55
N GLY A 361 6.80 -5.44 -9.19
CA GLY A 361 6.62 -5.23 -10.63
C GLY A 361 7.40 -6.24 -11.47
N VAL A 362 8.69 -6.44 -11.13
CA VAL A 362 9.53 -7.45 -11.78
C VAL A 362 8.98 -8.86 -11.52
N SER A 363 8.57 -9.14 -10.28
CA SER A 363 8.06 -10.45 -9.89
C SER A 363 6.72 -10.76 -10.56
N THR A 364 5.86 -9.77 -10.78
CA THR A 364 4.58 -9.94 -11.48
C THR A 364 4.78 -10.43 -12.91
N LEU A 365 5.73 -9.83 -13.65
CA LEU A 365 6.04 -10.27 -15.01
C LEU A 365 6.69 -11.66 -15.02
N LEU A 366 7.64 -11.90 -14.12
CA LEU A 366 8.33 -13.19 -14.02
C LEU A 366 7.38 -14.33 -13.63
N PHE A 367 6.54 -14.11 -12.62
CA PHE A 367 5.62 -15.14 -12.12
C PHE A 367 4.46 -15.35 -13.08
N GLY A 368 3.99 -14.31 -13.78
CA GLY A 368 3.05 -14.47 -14.88
C GLY A 368 3.60 -15.42 -15.95
N TYR A 369 4.82 -15.15 -16.44
CA TYR A 369 5.49 -16.03 -17.41
C TYR A 369 5.70 -17.46 -16.89
N LEU A 370 6.13 -17.62 -15.63
CA LEU A 370 6.30 -18.95 -15.04
C LEU A 370 4.97 -19.67 -14.80
N THR A 371 3.87 -18.94 -14.57
CA THR A 371 2.52 -19.51 -14.44
C THR A 371 2.12 -20.15 -15.76
N ASP A 372 2.34 -19.49 -16.89
CA ASP A 372 2.03 -20.03 -18.22
C ASP A 372 2.84 -21.30 -18.55
N LEU A 373 4.09 -21.37 -18.07
CA LEU A 373 4.98 -22.51 -18.33
C LEU A 373 4.75 -23.72 -17.42
N HIS A 374 4.46 -23.48 -16.14
CA HIS A 374 4.47 -24.52 -15.10
C HIS A 374 3.14 -24.66 -14.34
N GLY A 375 2.15 -23.83 -14.67
CA GLY A 375 0.83 -23.81 -14.05
C GLY A 375 0.81 -23.12 -12.68
N ALA A 376 -0.39 -22.80 -12.20
CA ALA A 376 -0.56 -22.06 -10.94
C ALA A 376 -0.02 -22.79 -9.70
N ARG A 377 -0.14 -24.13 -9.62
CA ARG A 377 0.34 -24.90 -8.45
C ARG A 377 1.83 -24.70 -8.19
N PHE A 378 2.64 -24.73 -9.24
CA PHE A 378 4.08 -24.54 -9.14
C PHE A 378 4.42 -23.17 -8.53
N ILE A 379 3.69 -22.14 -8.93
CA ILE A 379 3.91 -20.77 -8.45
C ILE A 379 3.53 -20.63 -6.97
N PHE A 380 2.46 -21.28 -6.52
CA PHE A 380 2.15 -21.36 -5.08
C PHE A 380 3.27 -22.01 -4.26
N PHE A 381 3.89 -23.10 -4.77
CA PHE A 381 5.05 -23.70 -4.10
C PHE A 381 6.27 -22.78 -4.08
N LEU A 382 6.55 -22.09 -5.19
CA LEU A 382 7.64 -21.13 -5.28
C LEU A 382 7.44 -19.97 -4.29
N SER A 383 6.24 -19.39 -4.26
CA SER A 383 5.86 -18.34 -3.30
C SER A 383 5.95 -18.83 -1.86
N ALA A 384 5.50 -20.05 -1.58
CA ALA A 384 5.64 -20.64 -0.25
C ALA A 384 7.11 -20.74 0.17
N GLY A 385 8.00 -21.16 -0.73
CA GLY A 385 9.45 -21.20 -0.49
C GLY A 385 10.04 -19.84 -0.14
N LEU A 386 9.65 -18.78 -0.86
CA LEU A 386 10.07 -17.41 -0.58
C LEU A 386 9.52 -16.90 0.77
N LEU A 387 8.26 -17.16 1.08
CA LEU A 387 7.66 -16.80 2.37
C LEU A 387 8.28 -17.59 3.52
N LEU A 388 8.63 -18.87 3.31
CA LEU A 388 9.36 -19.68 4.29
C LEU A 388 10.74 -19.07 4.54
N LEU A 389 11.48 -18.68 3.50
CA LEU A 389 12.75 -17.98 3.64
C LEU A 389 12.61 -16.70 4.47
N SER A 390 11.61 -15.86 4.15
CA SER A 390 11.30 -14.66 4.94
C SER A 390 11.02 -15.00 6.42
N SER A 391 10.19 -16.03 6.66
CA SER A 391 9.84 -16.47 8.01
C SER A 391 11.06 -16.95 8.81
N VAL A 392 11.97 -17.70 8.18
CA VAL A 392 13.20 -18.19 8.79
C VAL A 392 14.11 -17.01 9.15
N LEU A 393 14.29 -16.04 8.26
CA LEU A 393 15.06 -14.82 8.55
C LEU A 393 14.48 -14.07 9.76
N LEU A 394 13.16 -13.89 9.82
CA LEU A 394 12.47 -13.21 10.92
C LEU A 394 12.53 -13.97 12.25
N ILE A 395 12.67 -15.29 12.23
CA ILE A 395 12.83 -16.13 13.43
C ILE A 395 14.28 -16.12 13.90
N LEU A 396 15.25 -16.33 13.00
CA LEU A 396 16.67 -16.38 13.33
C LEU A 396 17.17 -15.04 13.88
N TYR A 397 16.77 -13.93 13.24
CA TYR A 397 17.21 -12.58 13.63
C TYR A 397 16.18 -11.85 14.49
N ARG A 398 15.27 -12.59 15.13
CA ARG A 398 14.18 -12.03 15.94
C ARG A 398 14.65 -11.15 17.10
N GLY A 399 15.86 -11.40 17.62
CA GLY A 399 16.48 -10.55 18.64
C GLY A 399 16.76 -9.11 18.17
N LEU A 400 16.86 -8.87 16.85
CA LEU A 400 16.99 -7.52 16.31
C LEU A 400 15.68 -6.71 16.42
N LEU A 401 14.52 -7.37 16.53
CA LEU A 401 13.20 -6.72 16.60
C LEU A 401 12.87 -6.19 18.01
N GLU A 402 13.83 -6.14 18.93
CA GLU A 402 13.61 -5.67 20.29
C GLU A 402 13.47 -4.14 20.38
N LYS A 403 12.47 -3.70 21.16
CA LYS A 403 12.26 -2.30 21.54
C LYS A 403 13.53 -1.86 22.28
N ASN A 404 14.22 -0.81 21.79
CA ASN A 404 15.45 -0.20 22.36
C ASN A 404 16.82 -0.66 21.83
N GLN A 405 16.95 -1.10 20.57
CA GLN A 405 18.26 -0.94 19.92
C GLN A 405 18.48 0.55 19.63
N HIS A 406 19.06 1.25 20.60
CA HIS A 406 19.57 2.61 20.39
C HIS A 406 20.50 2.56 19.18
N LEU A 407 20.20 3.36 18.16
CA LEU A 407 21.10 3.59 17.03
C LEU A 407 22.48 3.94 17.60
N PRO A 408 23.58 3.28 17.17
CA PRO A 408 24.91 3.64 17.62
C PRO A 408 25.15 5.13 17.34
N GLY A 409 25.30 5.94 18.40
CA GLY A 409 25.59 7.38 18.30
C GLY A 409 24.78 8.34 19.17
N VAL A 410 23.87 7.91 20.03
CA VAL A 410 23.11 8.83 20.91
C VAL A 410 23.53 8.67 22.38
N LYS A 411 24.42 9.55 22.84
CA LYS A 411 24.50 9.87 24.27
C LYS A 411 23.22 10.61 24.64
N VAL A 412 22.50 10.09 25.61
CA VAL A 412 21.42 10.81 26.28
C VAL A 412 22.07 11.80 27.23
N THR A 413 21.88 13.09 26.97
CA THR A 413 22.01 14.18 27.95
C THR A 413 20.73 14.98 27.90
#